data_AF-A0AAD1C0A7-F1
#
_entry.id   AF-A0AAD1C0A7-F1
#
_cell.length_a   1.000
_cell.length_b   1.000
_cell.length_c   1.000
_cell.angle_alpha   90.00
_cell.angle_beta   90.00
_cell.angle_gamma   90.00
#
_symmetry.space_group_name_H-M   'P 1'
#
loop_
_entity.id
_entity.type
_entity.pdbx_description
1 polymer ?
#
loop_
_entity_poly.entity_id
_entity_poly.type
_entity_poly.pdbx_seq_one_letter_code
_entity_poly.pdbx_strand_id
1 'polypeptide(L)'
;MSDFIPALAQLIEALRACAPAEGPPHVALERVMDALEILNDNPKAKAELRAAVAEAAQQGALHIDGVPLFFLRCLLMEEVRHD
;
A
#
# COMPACT_ATOMS: atom_id res chain seq x y z
N MET A 1 3.30 1.22 -13.67
CA MET A 1 2.46 0.68 -12.59
C MET A 1 3.14 1.04 -11.29
N SER A 2 2.39 1.43 -10.27
CA SER A 2 2.99 1.75 -8.96
C SER A 2 3.49 0.47 -8.31
N ASP A 3 4.78 0.42 -7.95
CA ASP A 3 5.38 -0.68 -7.17
C ASP A 3 4.94 -0.66 -5.69
N PHE A 4 3.97 0.19 -5.33
CA PHE A 4 3.50 0.37 -3.97
C PHE A 4 2.83 -0.87 -3.38
N ILE A 5 1.93 -1.54 -4.12
CA ILE A 5 1.28 -2.76 -3.61
C ILE A 5 2.33 -3.87 -3.33
N PRO A 6 3.25 -4.20 -4.26
CA PRO A 6 4.33 -5.14 -3.98
C PRO A 6 5.21 -4.75 -2.79
N ALA A 7 5.59 -3.48 -2.67
CA ALA A 7 6.41 -3.02 -1.55
C ALA A 7 5.68 -3.17 -0.20
N LEU A 8 4.40 -2.83 -0.17
CA LEU A 8 3.58 -2.96 1.04
C LEU A 8 3.33 -4.42 1.42
N ALA A 9 3.14 -5.31 0.44
CA ALA A 9 3.06 -6.75 0.67
C ALA A 9 4.35 -7.28 1.31
N GLN A 10 5.52 -6.89 0.77
CA GLN A 10 6.83 -7.28 1.33
C GLN A 10 7.01 -6.77 2.77
N LEU A 11 6.58 -5.54 3.08
CA LEU A 11 6.65 -5.03 4.45
C LEU A 11 5.75 -5.83 5.41
N ILE A 12 4.52 -6.15 5.00
CA ILE A 12 3.60 -6.97 5.81
C ILE A 12 4.21 -8.36 6.07
N GLU A 13 4.79 -8.99 5.05
CA GLU A 13 5.47 -10.29 5.21
C GLU A 13 6.69 -10.18 6.12
N ALA A 14 7.52 -9.15 5.94
CA ALA A 14 8.69 -8.93 6.78
C ALA A 14 8.31 -8.70 8.24
N LEU A 15 7.25 -7.94 8.52
CA LEU A 15 6.72 -7.74 9.87
C LEU A 15 6.16 -9.03 10.48
N ARG A 16 5.54 -9.90 9.67
CA ARG A 16 5.06 -11.21 10.13
C ARG A 16 6.19 -12.18 10.44
N ALA A 17 7.29 -12.11 9.70
CA ALA A 17 8.46 -12.97 9.89
C ALA A 17 9.42 -12.44 10.98
N CYS A 18 9.33 -11.15 11.32
CA CYS A 18 10.23 -10.49 12.25
C CYS A 18 10.16 -11.13 13.65
N ALA A 19 11.28 -11.68 14.11
CA ALA A 19 11.40 -12.06 15.51
C ALA A 19 11.54 -10.78 16.38
N PRO A 20 11.04 -10.78 17.63
CA PRO A 20 11.11 -9.60 18.50
C PRO A 20 12.53 -9.04 18.73
N ALA A 21 13.56 -9.87 18.53
CA ALA A 21 14.96 -9.52 18.71
C ALA A 21 15.63 -8.90 17.48
N GLU A 22 15.03 -9.02 16.29
CA GLU A 22 15.67 -8.63 15.01
C GLU A 22 15.46 -7.15 14.65
N GLY A 23 14.67 -6.42 15.45
CA GLY A 23 14.32 -5.04 15.16
C GLY A 23 13.42 -4.90 13.93
N PRO A 24 12.91 -3.71 13.62
CA PRO A 24 11.98 -3.55 12.51
C PRO A 24 12.66 -3.82 11.15
N PRO A 25 11.91 -4.28 10.13
CA PRO A 25 12.46 -4.60 8.81
C PRO A 25 12.75 -3.32 8.01
N HIS A 26 13.85 -2.64 8.35
CA HIS A 26 14.21 -1.31 7.82
C HIS A 26 14.20 -1.26 6.28
N VAL A 27 14.80 -2.25 5.61
CA VAL A 27 14.85 -2.30 4.14
C VAL A 27 13.46 -2.36 3.51
N ALA A 28 12.53 -3.09 4.11
CA ALA A 28 11.17 -3.16 3.60
C ALA A 28 10.41 -1.86 3.86
N LEU A 29 10.69 -1.19 4.98
CA LEU A 29 10.11 0.11 5.31
C LEU A 29 10.58 1.20 4.34
N GLU A 30 11.89 1.29 4.08
CA GLU A 30 12.48 2.23 3.11
C GLU A 30 11.85 2.07 1.73
N ARG A 31 11.72 0.82 1.24
CA ARG A 31 11.07 0.55 -0.06
C ARG A 31 9.62 1.01 -0.11
N VAL A 32 8.86 0.86 0.97
CA VAL A 32 7.48 1.36 1.03
C VAL A 32 7.44 2.88 1.02
N MET A 33 8.37 3.54 1.72
CA MET A 33 8.49 5.00 1.72
C MET A 33 8.81 5.54 0.34
N ASP A 34 9.81 4.97 -0.35
CA ASP A 34 10.18 5.35 -1.71
C ASP A 34 9.01 5.14 -2.68
N ALA A 35 8.34 3.98 -2.60
CA ALA A 35 7.19 3.69 -3.46
C ALA A 35 5.99 4.60 -3.19
N LEU A 36 5.80 5.04 -1.95
CA LEU A 36 4.77 5.99 -1.56
C LEU A 36 5.08 7.41 -2.06
N GLU A 37 6.33 7.84 -1.98
CA GLU A 37 6.78 9.12 -2.54
C GLU A 37 6.54 9.17 -4.06
N ILE A 38 6.97 8.13 -4.78
CA ILE A 38 6.71 7.98 -6.23
C ILE A 38 5.21 7.97 -6.54
N LEU A 39 4.41 7.29 -5.71
CA LEU A 39 2.95 7.24 -5.87
C LEU A 39 2.31 8.62 -5.68
N ASN A 40 2.78 9.40 -4.72
CA ASN A 40 2.29 10.75 -4.44
C ASN A 40 2.66 11.74 -5.56
N ASP A 41 3.84 11.60 -6.13
CA ASP A 41 4.29 12.42 -7.27
C ASP A 41 3.69 11.99 -8.61
N ASN A 42 2.93 10.90 -8.64
CA ASN A 42 2.32 10.36 -9.85
C ASN A 42 0.79 10.26 -9.76
N PRO A 43 0.06 11.35 -10.09
CA PRO A 43 -1.40 11.39 -10.04
C PRO A 43 -2.08 10.29 -10.87
N LYS A 44 -1.48 9.90 -12.00
CA LYS A 44 -1.99 8.82 -12.84
C LYS A 44 -1.92 7.48 -12.12
N ALA A 45 -0.76 7.15 -11.53
CA ALA A 45 -0.59 5.92 -10.78
C ALA A 45 -1.51 5.88 -9.54
N LYS A 46 -1.74 7.03 -8.90
CA LYS A 46 -2.69 7.16 -7.77
C LYS A 46 -4.14 6.94 -8.20
N ALA A 47 -4.54 7.44 -9.37
CA ALA A 47 -5.86 7.19 -9.95
C ALA A 47 -6.04 5.70 -10.34
N GLU A 48 -5.02 5.08 -10.93
CA GLU A 48 -5.00 3.64 -11.23
C GLU A 48 -5.16 2.80 -9.95
N LEU A 49 -4.44 3.14 -8.88
CA LEU A 49 -4.57 2.48 -7.58
C LEU A 49 -5.98 2.63 -7.00
N ARG A 50 -6.59 3.82 -7.10
CA ARG A 50 -7.99 4.04 -6.68
C ARG A 50 -8.97 3.17 -7.44
N ALA A 51 -8.81 3.09 -8.76
CA ALA A 51 -9.67 2.26 -9.60
C ALA A 51 -9.54 0.78 -9.22
N ALA A 52 -8.32 0.28 -9.03
CA ALA A 52 -8.07 -1.10 -8.61
C ALA A 52 -8.68 -1.40 -7.22
N VAL A 53 -8.56 -0.49 -6.26
CA VAL A 53 -9.17 -0.62 -4.93
C VAL A 53 -10.70 -0.62 -5.01
N ALA A 54 -11.29 0.25 -5.84
CA ALA A 54 -12.73 0.30 -6.04
C ALA A 54 -13.28 -0.97 -6.72
N GLU A 55 -12.58 -1.46 -7.76
CA GLU A 55 -12.93 -2.69 -8.46
C GLU A 55 -12.86 -3.91 -7.53
N ALA A 56 -11.77 -4.07 -6.79
CA ALA A 56 -11.61 -5.16 -5.84
C ALA A 56 -12.70 -5.13 -4.75
N ALA A 57 -13.07 -3.93 -4.27
CA ALA A 57 -14.16 -3.77 -3.31
C ALA A 57 -15.53 -4.18 -3.90
N GLN A 58 -15.81 -3.82 -5.15
CA GLN A 58 -17.06 -4.23 -5.84
C GLN A 58 -17.13 -5.74 -6.04
N GLN A 59 -15.99 -6.39 -6.25
CA GLN A 59 -15.87 -7.85 -6.36
C GLN A 59 -15.94 -8.56 -5.00
N GLY A 60 -16.03 -7.82 -3.88
CA GLY A 60 -16.05 -8.39 -2.53
C GLY A 60 -14.70 -8.94 -2.08
N ALA A 61 -13.59 -8.54 -2.72
CA ALA A 61 -12.26 -8.93 -2.29
C ALA A 61 -11.92 -8.29 -0.93
N LEU A 62 -11.07 -8.97 -0.15
CA LEU A 62 -10.57 -8.47 1.13
C LEU A 62 -9.14 -7.90 1.02
N HIS A 63 -8.40 -8.29 -0.02
CA HIS A 63 -7.04 -7.85 -0.29
C HIS A 63 -6.76 -7.74 -1.80
N ILE A 64 -5.77 -6.95 -2.18
CA ILE A 64 -5.13 -6.97 -3.51
C ILE A 64 -3.70 -7.45 -3.30
N ASP A 65 -3.32 -8.55 -3.96
CA ASP A 65 -1.98 -9.15 -3.85
C ASP A 65 -1.48 -9.33 -2.40
N GLY A 66 -2.37 -9.80 -1.52
CA GLY A 66 -2.05 -10.02 -0.11
C GLY A 66 -2.05 -8.76 0.77
N VAL A 67 -2.24 -7.57 0.20
CA VAL A 67 -2.41 -6.32 0.94
C VAL A 67 -3.89 -6.09 1.27
N PRO A 68 -4.28 -6.04 2.56
CA PRO A 68 -5.66 -5.76 2.96
C PRO A 68 -6.21 -4.45 2.35
N LEU A 69 -7.41 -4.51 1.76
CA LEU A 69 -8.07 -3.35 1.16
C LEU A 69 -8.24 -2.20 2.14
N PHE A 70 -8.43 -2.49 3.42
CA PHE A 70 -8.56 -1.47 4.46
C PHE A 70 -7.35 -0.54 4.51
N PHE A 71 -6.12 -1.07 4.45
CA PHE A 71 -4.91 -0.26 4.45
C PHE A 71 -4.81 0.62 3.21
N LEU A 72 -5.13 0.06 2.04
CA LEU A 72 -5.14 0.81 0.78
C LEU A 72 -6.17 1.95 0.81
N ARG A 73 -7.35 1.71 1.40
CA ARG A 73 -8.38 2.74 1.55
C ARG A 73 -7.95 3.85 2.50
N CYS A 74 -7.32 3.52 3.63
CA CYS A 74 -6.79 4.52 4.56
C CYS A 74 -5.77 5.44 3.89
N LEU A 75 -4.85 4.87 3.10
CA LEU A 75 -3.84 5.62 2.37
C LEU A 75 -4.44 6.56 1.32
N LEU A 76 -5.51 6.13 0.66
CA LEU A 76 -6.17 6.91 -0.39
C LEU A 76 -7.14 7.98 0.15
N MET A 77 -7.55 7.86 1.42
CA MET A 77 -8.49 8.77 2.10
C MET A 77 -7.88 10.12 2.46
N GLU A 78 -6.56 10.27 2.51
CA GLU A 78 -5.90 11.55 2.84
C GLU A 78 -6.21 12.68 1.84
N GLU A 79 -6.74 12.37 0.65
CA GLU A 79 -7.16 13.39 -0.34
C GLU A 79 -8.65 13.78 -0.27
N VAL A 80 -9.45 13.20 0.62
CA VAL A 80 -10.85 13.63 0.86
C VAL A 80 -10.92 14.56 2.08
N ARG A 81 -9.96 15.48 2.21
CA ARG A 81 -10.14 16.67 3.03
C ARG A 81 -10.75 17.75 2.14
N HIS A 82 -12.03 18.00 2.42
CA HIS A 82 -12.83 19.09 1.87
C HIS A 82 -12.08 20.42 1.89
N ASP A 83 -11.97 21.05 0.72
CA ASP A 83 -12.19 22.49 0.53
C ASP A 83 -13.25 22.67 -0.56
#